data_AF-A0AAE1W2A7-F1
#
_entry.id   AF-A0AAE1W2A7-F1
#
_cell.length_a   1.000
_cell.length_b   1.000
_cell.length_c   1.000
_cell.angle_alpha   90.00
_cell.angle_beta   90.00
_cell.angle_gamma   90.00
#
_symmetry.space_group_name_H-M   'P 1'
#
loop_
_entity.id
_entity.type
_entity.pdbx_description
1 polymer ?
#
loop_
_entity_poly.entity_id
_entity_poly.type
_entity_poly.pdbx_seq_one_letter_code
_entity_poly.pdbx_strand_id
1 'polypeptide(L)'
;MADNISTKSRPKLPFLTRLKLLILGLVRHVYIRRDGTINRRVLRLLDSKASAPATKLIKGTRVSTSDVPIDPSRELWFRLFVPADGGSGKLLPLIVYFHGGGFTNFGPDSQSFDDLCSRLAAEAPRCRRLRELPTGSRAPVPLSI
;
A
#
# COMPACT_ATOMS: atom_id res chain seq x y z
N MET A 1 -37.51 -8.41 -26.37
CA MET A 1 -36.42 -8.49 -25.36
C MET A 1 -35.78 -7.12 -25.35
N ALA A 2 -35.90 -6.36 -24.25
CA ALA A 2 -35.38 -5.00 -24.15
C ALA A 2 -34.08 -5.01 -23.34
N ASP A 3 -33.00 -4.57 -23.98
CA ASP A 3 -31.66 -4.53 -23.39
C ASP A 3 -31.59 -3.41 -22.34
N ASN A 4 -31.32 -3.82 -21.11
CA ASN A 4 -31.23 -2.93 -19.96
C ASN A 4 -29.85 -2.26 -19.97
N ILE A 5 -29.74 -1.08 -20.58
CA ILE A 5 -28.51 -0.28 -20.61
C ILE A 5 -28.23 0.21 -19.19
N SER A 6 -27.40 -0.54 -18.47
CA SER A 6 -26.87 -0.14 -17.17
C SER A 6 -26.05 1.15 -17.34
N THR A 7 -26.64 2.29 -17.01
CA THR A 7 -25.97 3.58 -17.03
C THR A 7 -24.90 3.60 -15.94
N LYS A 8 -23.67 3.26 -16.31
CA LYS A 8 -22.53 3.21 -15.39
C LYS A 8 -22.26 4.61 -14.81
N SER A 9 -22.69 4.83 -13.56
CA SER A 9 -22.51 6.11 -12.87
C SER A 9 -21.03 6.37 -12.60
N ARG A 10 -20.58 7.61 -12.82
CA ARG A 10 -19.19 7.99 -12.56
C ARG A 10 -18.92 7.96 -11.05
N PRO A 11 -17.82 7.36 -10.58
CA PRO A 11 -17.49 7.35 -9.16
C PRO A 11 -17.28 8.79 -8.65
N LYS A 12 -17.92 9.12 -7.51
CA LYS A 12 -17.79 10.42 -6.85
C LYS A 12 -16.47 10.49 -6.09
N LEU A 13 -15.40 10.92 -6.78
CA LEU A 13 -14.07 11.07 -6.19
C LEU A 13 -13.87 12.48 -5.63
N PRO A 14 -13.13 12.64 -4.50
CA PRO A 14 -12.72 13.95 -4.01
C PRO A 14 -11.98 14.75 -5.08
N PHE A 15 -12.17 16.08 -5.09
CA PHE A 15 -11.60 16.97 -6.11
C PHE A 15 -10.08 16.78 -6.26
N LEU A 16 -9.35 16.71 -5.15
CA LEU A 16 -7.90 16.52 -5.18
C LEU A 16 -7.49 15.18 -5.81
N THR A 17 -8.26 14.13 -5.59
CA THR A 17 -8.03 12.82 -6.25
C THR A 17 -8.25 12.93 -7.75
N ARG A 18 -9.32 13.62 -8.18
CA ARG A 18 -9.58 13.86 -9.61
C ARG A 18 -8.44 14.65 -10.24
N LEU A 19 -7.99 15.71 -9.59
CA LEU A 19 -6.86 16.52 -10.06
C LEU A 19 -5.57 15.68 -10.19
N LYS A 20 -5.25 14.85 -9.18
CA LYS A 20 -4.10 13.94 -9.23
C LYS A 20 -4.20 12.94 -10.38
N LEU A 21 -5.37 12.36 -10.63
CA LEU A 21 -5.58 11.42 -11.73
C LEU A 21 -5.42 12.11 -13.09
N LEU A 22 -5.89 13.35 -13.23
CA LEU A 22 -5.69 14.14 -14.44
C LEU A 22 -4.21 14.43 -14.67
N ILE A 23 -3.49 14.91 -13.65
CA ILE A 23 -2.04 15.16 -13.73
C ILE A 23 -1.30 13.86 -14.09
N LEU A 24 -1.61 12.75 -13.43
CA LEU A 24 -1.01 11.45 -13.73
C LEU A 24 -1.24 11.02 -15.18
N GLY A 25 -2.44 11.29 -15.72
CA GLY A 25 -2.76 11.07 -17.13
C GLY A 25 -1.89 11.90 -18.07
N LEU A 26 -1.72 13.19 -17.78
CA LEU A 26 -0.88 14.09 -18.56
C LEU A 26 0.61 13.72 -18.49
N VAL A 27 1.11 13.44 -17.29
CA VAL A 27 2.50 13.02 -17.07
C VAL A 27 2.81 11.74 -17.82
N ARG A 28 1.84 10.81 -17.94
CA ARG A 28 2.01 9.61 -18.74
C ARG A 28 2.36 9.92 -20.21
N HIS A 29 1.78 10.95 -20.80
CA HIS A 29 2.10 11.36 -22.17
C HIS A 29 3.51 11.94 -22.33
N VAL A 30 4.18 12.31 -21.24
CA VAL A 30 5.56 12.79 -21.27
C VAL A 30 6.55 11.63 -21.46
N TYR A 31 6.32 10.50 -20.79
CA TYR A 31 7.24 9.36 -20.85
C TYR A 31 6.75 8.20 -21.73
N ILE A 32 5.48 8.17 -22.14
CA ILE A 32 4.96 7.21 -23.13
C ILE A 32 4.83 7.92 -24.47
N ARG A 33 5.55 7.43 -25.48
CA ARG A 33 5.50 7.94 -26.85
C ARG A 33 4.26 7.42 -27.58
N ARG A 34 3.90 8.06 -28.69
CA ARG A 34 2.73 7.67 -29.52
C ARG A 34 2.84 6.26 -30.12
N ASP A 35 4.06 5.78 -30.34
CA ASP A 35 4.35 4.42 -30.81
C ASP A 35 4.26 3.36 -29.69
N GLY A 36 3.92 3.76 -28.46
CA GLY A 36 3.83 2.87 -27.29
C GLY A 36 5.15 2.64 -26.57
N THR A 37 6.28 3.16 -27.09
CA THR A 37 7.58 3.02 -26.41
C THR A 37 7.66 3.91 -25.17
N ILE A 38 8.40 3.45 -24.15
CA ILE A 38 8.53 4.14 -22.86
C ILE A 38 9.92 4.73 -22.72
N ASN A 39 9.99 6.05 -22.51
CA ASN A 39 11.22 6.74 -22.15
C ASN A 39 11.59 6.45 -20.69
N ARG A 40 12.37 5.39 -20.48
CA ARG A 40 12.81 4.92 -19.16
C ARG A 40 13.61 5.96 -18.38
N ARG A 41 14.37 6.83 -19.06
CA ARG A 41 15.16 7.88 -18.39
C ARG A 41 14.25 8.91 -17.75
N VAL A 42 13.27 9.41 -18.50
CA VAL A 42 12.28 10.37 -17.97
C VAL A 42 11.46 9.73 -16.86
N LEU A 43 11.03 8.48 -17.04
CA LEU A 43 10.29 7.75 -15.99
C LEU A 43 11.11 7.64 -14.69
N ARG A 44 12.39 7.28 -14.76
CA ARG A 44 13.28 7.20 -13.59
C ARG A 44 13.47 8.55 -12.90
N LEU A 45 13.49 9.66 -13.65
CA LEU A 45 13.59 11.01 -13.08
C LEU A 45 12.31 11.45 -12.36
N LEU A 46 11.15 11.02 -12.85
CA LEU A 46 9.85 11.38 -12.27
C LEU A 46 9.43 10.47 -11.11
N ASP A 47 10.04 9.29 -11.00
CA ASP A 47 9.76 8.31 -9.96
C ASP A 47 10.55 8.63 -8.68
N SER A 48 9.90 9.32 -7.75
CA SER A 48 10.46 9.59 -6.43
C SER A 48 10.69 8.28 -5.67
N LYS A 49 11.92 8.06 -5.20
CA LYS A 49 12.33 6.86 -4.47
C LYS A 49 12.45 7.13 -2.98
N ALA A 50 12.05 6.16 -2.17
CA ALA A 50 12.28 6.13 -0.74
C ALA A 50 13.53 5.31 -0.40
N SER A 51 14.37 5.82 0.50
CA SER A 51 15.58 5.15 0.94
C SER A 51 15.29 4.07 2.00
N ALA A 52 16.10 3.02 2.01
CA ALA A 52 16.13 1.99 3.04
C ALA A 52 17.61 1.64 3.36
N PRO A 53 17.95 1.21 4.59
CA PRO A 53 17.05 0.99 5.72
C PRO A 53 16.52 2.29 6.33
N ALA A 54 15.24 2.28 6.73
CA ALA A 54 14.60 3.43 7.37
C ALA A 54 13.59 2.97 8.43
N THR A 55 13.31 3.85 9.39
CA THR A 55 12.29 3.61 10.42
C THR A 55 11.29 4.76 10.42
N LYS A 56 10.01 4.44 10.28
CA LYS A 56 8.91 5.42 10.24
C LYS A 56 8.00 5.24 11.46
N LEU A 57 7.50 6.35 12.02
CA LEU A 57 6.45 6.33 13.05
C LEU A 57 5.10 6.67 12.41
N ILE A 58 4.19 5.70 12.36
CA ILE A 58 2.89 5.84 11.71
C ILE A 58 1.80 5.56 12.74
N LYS A 59 1.03 6.60 13.11
CA LYS A 59 -0.08 6.50 14.09
C LYS A 59 0.32 5.79 15.40
N GLY A 60 1.53 6.07 15.89
CA GLY A 60 2.08 5.49 17.12
C GLY A 60 2.74 4.11 16.96
N THR A 61 2.66 3.49 15.78
CA THR A 61 3.36 2.23 15.49
C THR A 61 4.62 2.50 14.69
N ARG A 62 5.76 1.97 15.18
CA ARG A 62 7.04 2.05 14.48
C ARG A 62 7.10 0.98 13.38
N VAL A 63 7.51 1.34 12.17
CA VAL A 63 7.70 0.42 11.04
C VAL A 63 9.13 0.54 10.55
N SER A 64 9.87 -0.56 10.61
CA SER A 64 11.21 -0.68 10.05
C SER A 64 11.11 -1.17 8.60
N THR A 65 11.97 -0.62 7.75
CA THR A 65 12.03 -0.93 6.31
C THR A 65 13.44 -1.33 5.91
N SER A 66 13.55 -2.33 5.05
CA SER A 66 14.82 -2.86 4.55
C SER A 66 14.63 -3.54 3.20
N ASP A 67 15.66 -3.47 2.35
CA ASP A 67 15.66 -4.14 1.05
C ASP A 67 16.35 -5.51 1.15
N VAL A 68 15.71 -6.55 0.63
CA VAL A 68 16.19 -7.93 0.71
C VAL A 68 16.37 -8.49 -0.71
N PRO A 69 17.61 -8.84 -1.11
CA PRO A 69 17.86 -9.45 -2.41
C PRO A 69 17.34 -10.90 -2.44
N ILE A 70 16.69 -11.28 -3.54
CA ILE A 70 16.27 -12.66 -3.84
C ILE A 70 17.24 -13.30 -4.83
N ASP A 71 17.46 -12.62 -5.95
CA ASP A 71 18.37 -13.07 -7.02
C ASP A 71 19.14 -11.85 -7.55
N PRO A 72 20.38 -11.65 -7.09
CA PRO A 72 21.23 -10.53 -7.54
C PRO A 72 21.54 -10.57 -9.04
N SER A 73 21.53 -11.75 -9.68
CA SER A 73 21.85 -11.88 -11.11
C SER A 73 20.78 -11.25 -12.02
N ARG A 74 19.56 -11.10 -11.49
CA ARG A 74 18.41 -10.50 -12.17
C ARG A 74 17.99 -9.16 -11.58
N GLU A 75 18.79 -8.61 -10.68
CA GLU A 75 18.44 -7.43 -9.87
C GLU A 75 17.07 -7.61 -9.17
N LEU A 76 16.75 -8.83 -8.73
CA LEU A 76 15.47 -9.15 -8.10
C LEU A 76 15.58 -9.03 -6.58
N TRP A 77 14.78 -8.13 -6.02
CA TRP A 77 14.72 -7.85 -4.59
C TRP A 77 13.32 -7.40 -4.20
N PHE A 78 13.03 -7.41 -2.89
CA PHE A 78 11.78 -6.86 -2.35
C PHE A 78 12.08 -5.97 -1.14
N ARG A 79 11.17 -5.04 -0.88
CA ARG A 79 11.20 -4.21 0.34
C ARG A 79 10.37 -4.86 1.43
N LEU A 80 10.99 -5.12 2.56
CA LEU A 80 10.35 -5.67 3.76
C LEU A 80 9.91 -4.53 4.69
N PHE A 81 8.68 -4.62 5.19
CA PHE A 81 8.10 -3.67 6.16
C PHE A 81 7.72 -4.43 7.43
N VAL A 82 8.36 -4.09 8.56
CA VAL A 82 8.17 -4.79 9.84
C VAL A 82 7.64 -3.82 10.90
N PRO A 83 6.41 -4.00 11.42
CA PRO A 83 5.93 -3.21 12.54
C PRO A 83 6.58 -3.68 13.86
N ALA A 84 6.95 -2.74 14.73
CA ALA A 84 7.58 -3.03 16.02
C ALA A 84 6.61 -3.68 17.03
N ASP A 85 5.29 -3.49 16.87
CA ASP A 85 4.26 -3.91 17.84
C ASP A 85 3.68 -5.31 17.59
N GLY A 86 4.48 -6.21 17.03
CA GLY A 86 4.20 -7.64 17.03
C GLY A 86 4.73 -8.28 18.32
N GLY A 87 4.12 -7.97 19.47
CA GLY A 87 4.55 -8.50 20.77
C GLY A 87 4.91 -9.99 20.70
N SER A 88 5.99 -10.39 21.39
CA SER A 88 6.53 -11.74 21.39
C SER A 88 5.42 -12.80 21.48
N GLY A 89 5.28 -13.60 20.42
CA GLY A 89 4.29 -14.69 20.34
C GLY A 89 3.00 -14.40 19.56
N LYS A 90 2.82 -13.21 18.95
CA LYS A 90 1.63 -12.93 18.12
C LYS A 90 1.90 -13.13 16.63
N LEU A 91 1.25 -14.13 16.03
CA LEU A 91 1.12 -14.26 14.57
C LEU A 91 0.58 -12.97 13.93
N LEU A 92 1.30 -12.43 12.94
CA LEU A 92 0.89 -11.31 12.12
C LEU A 92 0.55 -11.80 10.70
N PRO A 93 -0.41 -11.18 10.00
CA PRO A 93 -0.66 -11.51 8.61
C PRO A 93 0.54 -11.11 7.74
N LEU A 94 0.96 -12.02 6.87
CA LEU A 94 1.93 -11.71 5.82
C LEU A 94 1.18 -11.15 4.61
N ILE A 95 1.57 -9.95 4.18
CA ILE A 95 1.00 -9.29 2.99
C ILE A 95 2.10 -9.20 1.94
N VAL A 96 1.89 -9.87 0.81
CA VAL A 96 2.75 -9.73 -0.37
C VAL A 96 2.08 -8.73 -1.31
N TYR A 97 2.73 -7.58 -1.52
CA TYR A 97 2.21 -6.49 -2.33
C TYR A 97 3.00 -6.35 -3.64
N PHE A 98 2.27 -6.32 -4.75
CA PHE A 98 2.81 -5.99 -6.07
C PHE A 98 2.36 -4.59 -6.45
N HIS A 99 3.31 -3.71 -6.79
CA HIS A 99 2.99 -2.33 -7.14
C HIS A 99 2.19 -2.25 -8.45
N GLY A 100 1.41 -1.17 -8.58
CA GLY A 100 0.69 -0.88 -9.81
C GLY A 100 1.59 -0.29 -10.90
N GLY A 101 0.99 0.39 -11.88
CA GLY A 101 1.74 1.10 -12.92
C GLY A 101 1.75 0.41 -14.29
N GLY A 102 0.91 -0.60 -14.50
CA GLY A 102 0.74 -1.22 -15.81
C GLY A 102 1.95 -2.05 -16.25
N PHE A 103 2.61 -2.72 -15.30
CA PHE A 103 3.77 -3.61 -15.50
C PHE A 103 5.06 -2.93 -16.01
N THR A 104 5.00 -1.65 -16.35
CA THR A 104 6.15 -0.94 -16.89
C THR A 104 6.66 0.15 -15.96
N ASN A 105 5.89 0.59 -14.97
CA ASN A 105 6.21 1.76 -14.17
C ASN A 105 6.44 1.39 -12.70
N PHE A 106 7.34 2.14 -12.06
CA PHE A 106 7.65 2.11 -10.63
C PHE A 106 8.43 0.86 -10.18
N GLY A 107 8.80 0.84 -8.90
CA GLY A 107 9.47 -0.28 -8.24
C GLY A 107 9.08 -0.39 -6.75
N PRO A 108 9.61 -1.39 -6.02
CA PRO A 108 9.33 -1.57 -4.59
C PRO A 108 9.79 -0.40 -3.70
N ASP A 109 10.71 0.43 -4.19
CA ASP A 109 11.24 1.64 -3.56
C ASP A 109 10.51 2.94 -3.96
N SER A 110 9.53 2.90 -4.86
CA SER A 110 8.79 4.10 -5.23
C SER A 110 8.01 4.65 -4.03
N GLN A 111 8.17 5.94 -3.73
CA GLN A 111 7.75 6.57 -2.47
C GLN A 111 6.25 6.38 -2.17
N SER A 112 5.38 6.42 -3.19
CA SER A 112 3.94 6.23 -3.03
C SER A 112 3.58 4.82 -2.54
N PHE A 113 4.30 3.80 -2.99
CA PHE A 113 4.11 2.42 -2.56
C PHE A 113 4.80 2.15 -1.22
N ASP A 114 5.96 2.75 -0.99
CA ASP A 114 6.64 2.74 0.30
C ASP A 114 5.75 3.30 1.43
N ASP A 115 5.08 4.43 1.18
CA ASP A 115 4.13 5.03 2.12
C ASP A 115 2.87 4.17 2.31
N LEU A 116 2.35 3.56 1.24
CA LEU A 116 1.21 2.65 1.31
C LEU A 116 1.55 1.42 2.17
N CYS A 117 2.63 0.72 1.84
CA CYS A 117 3.07 -0.49 2.53
C CYS A 117 3.44 -0.21 3.99
N SER A 118 4.06 0.93 4.28
CA SER A 118 4.34 1.33 5.66
C SER A 118 3.05 1.52 6.47
N ARG A 119 2.00 2.10 5.87
CA ARG A 119 0.68 2.23 6.54
C ARG A 119 -0.01 0.89 6.72
N LEU A 120 0.07 -0.01 5.74
CA LEU A 120 -0.46 -1.37 5.85
C LEU A 120 0.24 -2.15 6.97
N ALA A 121 1.57 -2.07 7.05
CA ALA A 121 2.35 -2.70 8.11
C ALA A 121 1.98 -2.15 9.50
N ALA A 122 1.78 -0.84 9.63
CA ALA A 122 1.34 -0.22 10.88
C ALA A 122 -0.08 -0.64 11.32
N GLU A 123 -0.98 -0.91 10.37
CA GLU A 123 -2.37 -1.31 10.64
C GLU A 123 -2.54 -2.82 10.85
N ALA A 124 -1.66 -3.65 10.28
CA ALA A 124 -1.75 -5.11 10.35
C ALA A 124 -1.92 -5.67 11.79
N PRO A 125 -1.18 -5.19 12.82
CA PRO A 125 -1.41 -5.61 14.21
C PRO A 125 -2.79 -5.23 14.76
N ARG A 126 -3.39 -4.12 14.28
CA ARG A 126 -4.72 -3.65 14.71
C ARG A 126 -5.86 -4.44 14.09
N CYS A 127 -5.75 -4.81 12.81
CA CYS A 127 -6.75 -5.65 12.14
C CYS A 127 -6.92 -7.03 12.80
N ARG A 128 -5.84 -7.58 13.38
CA ARG A 128 -5.96 -8.77 14.24
C ARG A 128 -6.70 -8.46 15.53
N ARG A 129 -6.33 -7.38 16.22
CA ARG A 129 -6.96 -6.98 17.50
C ARG A 129 -8.47 -6.78 17.37
N LEU A 130 -8.95 -6.21 16.27
CA LEU A 130 -10.39 -6.06 16.01
C LEU A 130 -11.13 -7.40 15.86
N ARG A 131 -10.43 -8.47 15.45
CA ARG A 131 -10.98 -9.84 15.41
C ARG A 131 -11.03 -10.52 16.78
N GLU A 132 -10.27 -10.02 17.75
CA GLU A 132 -10.20 -10.55 19.13
C GLU A 132 -10.99 -9.68 20.13
N LEU A 133 -11.83 -8.74 19.67
CA LEU A 133 -12.74 -8.01 20.56
C LEU A 133 -13.69 -9.02 21.23
N PRO A 134 -13.73 -9.10 22.58
CA PRO A 134 -14.60 -10.03 23.26
C PRO A 134 -16.04 -9.62 22.97
N THR A 135 -16.80 -10.50 22.32
CA THR A 135 -18.26 -10.47 22.40
C THR A 135 -18.59 -10.58 23.88
N GLY A 136 -19.11 -9.49 24.44
CA GLY A 136 -19.32 -9.37 25.87
C GLY A 136 -20.09 -10.57 26.45
N SER A 137 -19.50 -11.20 27.46
CA SER A 137 -20.26 -12.01 28.41
C SER A 137 -20.23 -11.30 29.77
N ARG A 138 -21.36 -10.62 30.03
CA ARG A 138 -21.94 -10.20 31.31
C ARG A 138 -21.07 -10.35 32.56
N ALA A 139 -20.83 -9.22 33.24
CA ALA A 139 -20.53 -9.22 34.66
C ALA A 139 -21.67 -9.89 35.45
N PRO A 140 -21.38 -10.71 36.47
CA PRO A 140 -22.42 -11.25 37.34
C PRO A 140 -22.98 -10.12 38.21
N VAL A 141 -24.31 -10.00 38.22
CA VAL A 141 -25.06 -9.14 39.15
C VAL A 141 -24.93 -9.76 40.55
N PRO A 142 -24.59 -9.01 41.60
CA PRO A 142 -24.57 -9.55 42.95
C PRO A 142 -26.01 -9.80 43.42
N LEU A 143 -26.34 -11.05 43.75
CA LEU A 143 -27.54 -11.34 44.54
C LEU A 143 -27.26 -10.92 45.98
N SER A 144 -27.91 -9.84 46.42
CA SER A 144 -28.12 -9.53 47.82
C SER A 144 -29.32 -10.30 48.35
N ILE A 145 -29.07 -11.30 49.22
CA ILE A 145 -29.95 -11.70 50.35
C ILE A 145 -29.03 -12.09 51.50
#